data_AF-A0A3E0CTS5-F1
#
_entry.id   AF-A0A3E0CTS5-F1
#
_cell.length_a   1.000
_cell.length_b   1.000
_cell.length_c   1.000
_cell.angle_alpha   90.00
_cell.angle_beta   90.00
_cell.angle_gamma   90.00
#
_symmetry.space_group_name_H-M   'P 1'
#
loop_
_entity.id
_entity.type
_entity.pdbx_description
1 polymer ?
#
loop_
_entity_poly.entity_id
_entity_poly.type
_entity_poly.pdbx_seq_one_letter_code
_entity_poly.pdbx_strand_id
1 'polypeptide(L)' 'MATACEGLVVGLTAELADKQARLEAATQAGINTAPLKRQIAQIESDLTVAKKRVIEAFHAVPSNPYV' A
#
# COMPACT_ATOMS: atom_id res chain seq x y z
N MET A 1 13.06 -6.73 10.84
CA MET A 1 12.96 -5.89 9.63
C MET A 1 11.76 -6.26 8.76
N ALA A 2 11.45 -7.55 8.52
CA ALA A 2 10.27 -7.97 7.75
C ALA A 2 8.92 -7.44 8.31
N THR A 3 8.73 -7.52 9.62
CA THR A 3 7.48 -7.11 10.30
C THR A 3 7.11 -5.63 10.14
N ALA A 4 8.10 -4.74 10.02
CA ALA A 4 7.85 -3.31 9.80
C ALA A 4 7.36 -3.03 8.37
N CYS A 5 7.89 -3.75 7.38
CA CYS A 5 7.50 -3.60 5.98
C CYS A 5 6.12 -4.24 5.72
N GLU A 6 5.84 -5.38 6.36
CA GLU A 6 4.51 -6.01 6.34
C GLU A 6 3.45 -5.10 6.97
N GLY A 7 3.76 -4.46 8.10
CA GLY A 7 2.87 -3.48 8.74
C GLY A 7 2.55 -2.27 7.84
N LEU A 8 3.53 -1.78 7.07
CA LEU A 8 3.32 -0.72 6.08
C LEU A 8 2.38 -1.17 4.95
N VAL A 9 2.54 -2.40 4.44
CA VAL A 9 1.64 -2.95 3.42
C VAL A 9 0.22 -3.05 3.94
N VAL A 10 0.02 -3.54 5.18
CA VAL A 10 -1.31 -3.63 5.80
C VAL A 10 -1.94 -2.25 5.99
N GLY A 11 -1.17 -1.27 6.49
CA GLY A 11 -1.64 0.11 6.68
C GLY A 11 -2.07 0.77 5.37
N LEU A 12 -1.22 0.69 4.33
CA LEU A 12 -1.53 1.23 3.00
C LEU A 12 -2.72 0.52 2.35
N THR A 13 -2.91 -0.77 2.59
CA THR A 13 -4.08 -1.52 2.07
C THR A 13 -5.38 -1.07 2.74
N ALA A 14 -5.36 -0.85 4.06
CA ALA A 14 -6.50 -0.32 4.79
C ALA A 14 -6.84 1.12 4.35
N GLU A 15 -5.83 1.96 4.15
CA GLU A 15 -6.02 3.33 3.66
C GLU A 15 -6.57 3.36 2.24
N LEU A 16 -6.11 2.46 1.36
CA LEU A 16 -6.64 2.30 0.01
C LEU A 16 -8.14 1.96 0.04
N ALA A 17 -8.54 1.02 0.90
CA ALA A 17 -9.95 0.64 1.06
C ALA A 17 -10.82 1.80 1.55
N ASP A 18 -10.35 2.59 2.53
CA ASP A 18 -11.06 3.80 2.99
C ASP A 18 -11.24 4.81 1.86
N LYS A 19 -10.17 5.09 1.09
CA LYS A 19 -10.23 6.05 -0.01
C LYS A 19 -11.14 5.59 -1.14
N GLN A 20 -11.20 4.30 -1.42
CA GLN A 20 -12.13 3.72 -2.39
C GLN A 20 -13.59 3.86 -1.92
N ALA A 21 -13.89 3.56 -0.65
CA ALA A 21 -15.23 3.76 -0.10
C ALA A 21 -15.65 5.24 -0.18
N ARG A 22 -14.73 6.16 0.12
CA ARG A 22 -14.95 7.61 -0.01
C ARG A 22 -15.12 8.06 -1.46
N LEU A 23 -14.42 7.42 -2.40
CA LEU A 23 -14.60 7.65 -3.84
C LEU A 23 -16.00 7.25 -4.29
N GLU A 24 -16.48 6.08 -3.89
CA GLU A 24 -17.83 5.60 -4.21
C GLU A 24 -18.90 6.54 -3.65
N ALA A 25 -18.77 6.93 -2.37
CA ALA A 25 -19.68 7.89 -1.74
C ALA A 25 -19.67 9.25 -2.46
N ALA A 26 -18.49 9.78 -2.81
CA ALA A 26 -18.37 11.03 -3.55
C ALA A 26 -18.93 10.93 -4.98
N THR A 27 -18.79 9.77 -5.63
CA THR A 27 -19.36 9.50 -6.95
C THR A 27 -20.88 9.50 -6.90
N GLN A 28 -21.48 8.83 -5.91
CA GLN A 28 -22.92 8.82 -5.70
C GLN A 28 -23.48 10.20 -5.37
N ALA A 29 -22.73 11.01 -4.62
CA ALA A 29 -23.09 12.38 -4.29
C ALA A 29 -22.85 13.39 -5.43
N GLY A 30 -22.29 12.98 -6.57
CA GLY A 30 -21.96 13.87 -7.68
C GLY A 30 -20.84 14.88 -7.37
N ILE A 31 -20.03 14.60 -6.34
CA ILE A 31 -18.93 15.46 -5.90
C ILE A 31 -17.71 15.21 -6.79
N ASN A 32 -16.85 16.22 -6.94
CA ASN A 32 -15.59 16.08 -7.67
C ASN A 32 -14.71 14.96 -7.07
N THR A 33 -14.53 13.88 -7.84
CA THR A 33 -13.75 12.70 -7.45
C THR A 33 -12.29 12.72 -7.90
N ALA A 34 -11.87 13.71 -8.70
CA ALA A 34 -10.50 13.84 -9.19
C ALA A 34 -9.42 13.83 -8.09
N PRO A 35 -9.57 14.55 -6.95
CA PRO A 35 -8.55 14.51 -5.90
C PRO A 35 -8.46 13.14 -5.22
N LEU A 36 -9.58 12.44 -5.03
CA LEU A 36 -9.61 11.10 -4.44
C LEU A 36 -8.94 10.07 -5.34
N LYS A 37 -9.19 10.14 -6.66
CA LYS A 37 -8.52 9.27 -7.64
C LYS A 37 -7.00 9.45 -7.65
N ARG A 38 -6.51 10.69 -7.52
CA ARG A 38 -5.07 10.96 -7.39
C ARG A 38 -4.48 10.37 -6.11
N GLN A 39 -5.17 10.49 -4.99
CA GLN A 39 -4.74 9.91 -3.71
C GLN A 39 -4.69 8.38 -3.79
N ILE A 40 -5.69 7.75 -4.42
CA ILE A 40 -5.70 6.29 -4.63
C ILE A 40 -4.50 5.86 -5.47
N ALA A 41 -4.24 6.52 -6.61
CA ALA A 41 -3.11 6.20 -7.46
C ALA A 41 -1.75 6.35 -6.74
N GLN A 42 -1.62 7.35 -5.86
CA GLN A 42 -0.44 7.52 -5.03
C GLN A 42 -0.26 6.35 -4.05
N ILE A 43 -1.33 5.99 -3.32
CA ILE A 43 -1.31 4.87 -2.37
C ILE A 43 -1.00 3.55 -3.07
N GLU A 44 -1.56 3.32 -4.26
CA GLU A 44 -1.25 2.15 -5.08
C GLU A 44 0.23 2.07 -5.44
N SER A 45 0.83 3.18 -5.84
CA SER A 45 2.27 3.27 -6.12
C SER A 45 3.11 2.96 -4.88
N ASP A 46 2.76 3.55 -3.74
CA ASP A 46 3.46 3.34 -2.48
C ASP A 46 3.34 1.88 -2.00
N LEU A 47 2.19 1.24 -2.23
CA LEU A 47 1.93 -0.16 -1.91
C LEU A 47 2.79 -1.10 -2.79
N THR A 48 2.94 -0.80 -4.08
CA THR A 48 3.86 -1.53 -4.97
C THR A 48 5.31 -1.42 -4.48
N VAL A 49 5.75 -0.23 -4.10
CA VAL A 49 7.11 -0.01 -3.56
C VAL A 49 7.30 -0.76 -2.23
N ALA A 50 6.33 -0.68 -1.33
CA ALA A 50 6.37 -1.38 -0.05
C ALA A 50 6.45 -2.90 -0.23
N LYS A 51 5.62 -3.47 -1.13
CA LYS A 51 5.68 -4.90 -1.48
C LYS A 51 7.04 -5.30 -2.04
N LYS A 52 7.62 -4.50 -2.94
CA LYS A 52 8.95 -4.76 -3.48
C LYS A 52 10.02 -4.79 -2.37
N ARG A 53 9.97 -3.84 -1.43
CA ARG A 53 10.88 -3.80 -0.28
C ARG A 53 10.71 -4.98 0.67
N VAL A 54 9.48 -5.47 0.88
CA VAL A 54 9.25 -6.71 1.67
C VAL A 54 9.96 -7.90 1.02
N ILE A 55 9.81 -8.06 -0.30
CA ILE A 55 10.42 -9.15 -1.06
C ILE A 55 11.95 -9.04 -1.04
N GLU A 56 12.51 -7.83 -1.25
CA GLU A 56 13.95 -7.58 -1.14
C GLU A 56 14.47 -7.89 0.26
N ALA A 57 13.76 -7.48 1.32
CA ALA A 57 14.14 -7.77 2.70
C ALA A 57 14.06 -9.27 3.03
N PHE A 58 13.11 -10.00 2.43
CA PHE A 58 13.02 -11.45 2.56
C PHE A 58 14.20 -12.16 1.90
N HIS A 59 14.58 -11.76 0.69
CA HIS A 59 15.73 -12.34 -0.03
C HIS A 59 17.10 -11.88 0.50
N ALA A 60 17.16 -10.76 1.22
CA ALA A 60 18.38 -10.29 1.86
C ALA A 60 18.75 -11.06 3.14
N VAL A 61 17.86 -11.92 3.66
CA VAL A 61 18.21 -12.81 4.78
C VAL A 61 19.14 -13.91 4.24
N PRO A 62 20.39 -14.00 4.72
CA PRO A 62 21.32 -15.00 4.21
C PRO A 62 20.77 -16.40 4.51
N SER A 63 20.66 -17.21 3.47
CA SER A 63 20.13 -18.57 3.50
C SER A 63 21.03 -19.58 4.22
N ASN A 64 22.15 -19.14 4.83
CA ASN A 64 23.02 -20.03 5.60
C ASN A 64 23.50 -19.38 6.92
N PRO A 65 22.98 -19.80 8.08
CA PRO A 65 23.49 -19.38 9.38
C PRO A 65 24.77 -20.13 9.82
N TYR A 66 25.36 -20.99 8.98
CA TYR A 66 26.54 -21.80 9.30
C TYR A 66 27.56 -21.86 8.15
N VAL A 67 28.30 -20.77 7.88
CA VAL A 67 29.64 -20.84 7.21
C VAL A 67 30.63 -20.08 8.06
#